data_AF-A0A972ENI4-F1
#
_entry.id   AF-A0A972ENI4-F1
#
_cell.length_a   1.000
_cell.length_b   1.000
_cell.length_c   1.000
_cell.angle_alpha   90.00
_cell.angle_beta   90.00
_cell.angle_gamma   90.00
#
_symmetry.space_group_name_H-M   'P 1'
#
loop_
_entity.id
_entity.type
_entity.pdbx_description
1 polymer ?
#
loop_
_entity_poly.entity_id
_entity_poly.type
_entity_poly.pdbx_seq_one_letter_code
_entity_poly.pdbx_strand_id
1 'polypeptide(L)'
;MNDSILSVYWNNFISFDFLIFILAAVNVYFLVHSLRQSQSIAAILYPKGYLPGGWESYGDMKQHYDEVMNLKGEQTLIEHRRRMNLSYTIFENITTIFPLLGILGTVISLIPMVQSIGTIEQSLFFSALTSTFWGIVFAIIFKGINGYLEAGIGEAEKNIQIFLDRYSTMVKQP
;
A
#
# COMPACT_ATOMS: atom_id res chain seq x y z
N MET A 1 27.92 2.05 29.80
CA MET A 1 28.22 2.83 28.57
C MET A 1 27.17 2.64 27.47
N ASN A 2 26.21 1.71 27.60
CA ASN A 2 25.10 1.53 26.65
C ASN A 2 23.82 2.32 27.00
N ASP A 3 23.62 2.70 28.26
CA ASP A 3 22.34 3.26 28.71
C ASP A 3 22.11 4.70 28.25
N SER A 4 23.18 5.48 28.06
CA SER A 4 23.12 6.88 27.60
C SER A 4 22.83 7.02 26.10
N ILE A 5 23.29 6.07 25.29
CA ILE A 5 22.97 6.02 23.86
C ILE A 5 21.52 5.54 23.67
N LEU A 6 21.12 4.48 24.39
CA LEU A 6 19.75 3.98 24.39
C LEU A 6 18.75 5.05 24.86
N SER A 7 19.05 5.83 25.90
CA SER A 7 18.16 6.90 26.37
C SER A 7 18.00 8.04 25.36
N VAL A 8 19.05 8.39 24.62
CA VAL A 8 18.96 9.41 23.56
C VAL A 8 18.13 8.89 22.38
N TYR A 9 18.32 7.62 21.98
CA TYR A 9 17.44 6.99 21.00
C TYR A 9 16.00 6.90 21.49
N TRP A 10 15.76 6.63 22.78
CA TRP A 10 14.41 6.50 23.34
C TRP A 10 13.70 7.85 23.48
N ASN A 11 14.41 8.92 23.84
CA ASN A 11 13.86 10.28 23.86
C ASN A 11 13.61 10.82 22.44
N ASN A 12 14.50 10.53 21.47
CA ASN A 12 14.29 10.87 20.06
C ASN A 12 13.18 10.03 19.41
N PHE A 13 13.05 8.75 19.82
CA PHE A 13 11.94 7.88 19.45
C PHE A 13 10.62 8.54 19.81
N ILE A 14 10.49 9.09 21.02
CA ILE A 14 9.24 9.73 21.50
C ILE A 14 8.90 11.05 20.76
N SER A 15 9.87 11.76 20.16
CA SER A 15 9.65 13.15 19.73
C SER A 15 9.30 13.38 18.25
N PHE A 16 9.75 12.57 17.29
CA PHE A 16 9.33 12.73 15.87
C PHE A 16 9.48 11.42 15.08
N ASP A 17 10.49 10.62 15.42
CA ASP A 17 10.71 9.29 14.82
C ASP A 17 9.50 8.36 15.06
N PHE A 18 8.81 8.45 16.20
CA PHE A 18 7.56 7.71 16.45
C PHE A 18 6.48 7.97 15.40
N LEU A 19 6.39 9.19 14.85
CA LEU A 19 5.42 9.52 13.82
C LEU A 19 5.74 8.80 12.50
N ILE A 20 7.04 8.69 12.16
CA ILE A 20 7.51 7.91 11.01
C ILE A 20 7.17 6.42 11.19
N PHE A 21 7.38 5.87 12.39
CA PHE A 21 7.04 4.46 12.68
C PHE A 21 5.53 4.19 12.68
N ILE A 22 4.70 5.10 13.20
CA ILE A 22 3.23 5.00 13.09
C ILE A 22 2.82 5.03 11.62
N LEU A 23 3.35 5.98 10.86
CA LEU A 23 3.02 6.08 9.44
C LEU A 23 3.48 4.84 8.66
N ALA A 24 4.64 4.27 9.01
CA ALA A 24 5.11 2.99 8.47
C ALA A 24 4.15 1.84 8.81
N ALA A 25 3.65 1.75 10.05
CA ALA A 25 2.66 0.73 10.43
C ALA A 25 1.34 0.90 9.66
N VAL A 26 0.86 2.14 9.48
CA VAL A 26 -0.31 2.45 8.65
C VAL A 26 -0.05 2.07 7.19
N ASN A 27 1.14 2.34 6.67
CA ASN A 27 1.50 1.98 5.29
C ASN A 27 1.56 0.46 5.08
N VAL A 28 2.09 -0.29 6.06
CA VAL A 28 2.05 -1.76 6.08
C VAL A 28 0.61 -2.27 6.09
N TYR A 29 -0.29 -1.65 6.87
CA TYR A 29 -1.70 -2.00 6.87
C TYR A 29 -2.31 -1.82 5.47
N PHE A 30 -2.07 -0.69 4.80
CA PHE A 30 -2.54 -0.46 3.43
C PHE A 30 -1.94 -1.43 2.41
N LEU A 31 -0.67 -1.78 2.54
CA LEU A 31 0.00 -2.78 1.71
C LEU A 31 -0.66 -4.15 1.85
N VAL A 32 -0.88 -4.63 3.09
CA VAL A 32 -1.53 -5.92 3.34
C VAL A 32 -2.99 -5.89 2.89
N HIS A 33 -3.69 -4.78 3.13
CA HIS A 33 -5.07 -4.60 2.69
C HIS A 33 -5.18 -4.67 1.17
N SER A 34 -4.30 -3.98 0.44
CA SER A 34 -4.28 -3.96 -1.02
C SER A 34 -3.98 -5.35 -1.61
N LEU A 35 -3.01 -6.08 -1.04
CA LEU A 35 -2.72 -7.47 -1.44
C LEU A 35 -3.91 -8.40 -1.23
N ARG A 36 -4.60 -8.30 -0.08
CA ARG A 36 -5.79 -9.11 0.20
C ARG A 36 -6.95 -8.80 -0.76
N GLN A 37 -7.16 -7.52 -1.10
CA GLN A 37 -8.18 -7.11 -2.06
C GLN A 37 -7.86 -7.63 -3.47
N SER A 38 -6.61 -7.54 -3.91
CA SER A 38 -6.16 -8.08 -5.20
C SER A 38 -6.40 -9.60 -5.29
N GLN A 39 -6.07 -10.36 -4.23
CA GLN A 39 -6.36 -11.79 -4.18
C GLN A 39 -7.86 -12.12 -4.16
N SER A 40 -8.68 -11.28 -3.52
CA SER A 40 -10.14 -11.44 -3.51
C SER A 40 -10.73 -11.24 -4.91
N ILE A 41 -10.23 -10.26 -5.67
CA ILE A 41 -10.66 -10.02 -7.05
C ILE A 41 -10.28 -11.21 -7.95
N ALA A 42 -9.07 -11.75 -7.79
CA ALA A 42 -8.66 -12.96 -8.52
C ALA A 42 -9.58 -14.16 -8.21
N ALA A 43 -9.99 -14.34 -6.95
CA ALA A 43 -10.92 -15.41 -6.55
C ALA A 43 -12.36 -15.20 -7.06
N ILE A 44 -12.80 -13.95 -7.26
CA ILE A 44 -14.13 -13.65 -7.83
C ILE A 44 -14.15 -13.91 -9.33
N LEU A 45 -13.08 -13.50 -10.05
CA LEU A 45 -12.95 -13.66 -11.50
C LEU A 45 -12.61 -15.10 -11.91
N TYR A 46 -11.86 -15.81 -11.07
CA TYR A 46 -11.52 -17.21 -11.21
C TYR A 46 -11.87 -17.95 -9.91
N PRO A 47 -13.16 -18.31 -9.69
CA PRO A 47 -13.49 -19.23 -8.60
C PRO A 47 -12.64 -20.49 -8.79
N LYS A 48 -12.08 -21.04 -7.71
CA LYS A 48 -11.21 -22.24 -7.71
C LYS A 48 -11.82 -23.32 -8.61
N GLY A 49 -11.32 -23.39 -9.84
CA GLY A 49 -11.91 -24.17 -10.93
C GLY A 49 -11.19 -23.98 -12.26
N TYR A 50 -10.09 -23.22 -12.30
CA TYR A 50 -9.13 -23.28 -13.41
C TYR A 50 -8.25 -24.53 -13.28
N LEU A 51 -8.89 -25.70 -13.30
CA LEU A 51 -8.24 -26.90 -13.75
C LEU A 51 -8.75 -27.15 -15.17
N PRO A 52 -7.91 -27.54 -16.13
CA PRO A 52 -8.32 -28.09 -17.41
C PRO A 52 -9.01 -29.47 -17.20
N GLY A 53 -9.96 -29.56 -16.28
CA GLY A 53 -10.88 -30.67 -16.10
C GLY A 53 -12.13 -30.33 -16.89
N GLY A 54 -12.27 -30.95 -18.06
CA GLY A 54 -13.30 -30.63 -19.05
C GLY A 54 -14.73 -30.62 -18.50
N TRP A 55 -15.63 -30.06 -19.31
CA TRP A 55 -17.11 -30.08 -19.39
C TRP A 55 -18.00 -30.36 -18.15
N GLU A 56 -17.58 -31.06 -17.10
CA GLU A 56 -18.36 -31.39 -15.90
C GLU A 56 -18.59 -30.18 -14.97
N SER A 57 -17.72 -29.16 -15.00
CA SER A 57 -17.88 -27.97 -14.13
C SER A 57 -18.55 -26.76 -14.82
N TYR A 58 -19.07 -26.94 -16.05
CA TYR A 58 -19.61 -25.85 -16.87
C TYR A 58 -20.91 -25.25 -16.30
N GLY A 59 -21.73 -26.07 -15.61
CA GLY A 59 -22.99 -25.63 -15.00
C GLY A 59 -22.79 -24.66 -13.82
N ASP A 60 -21.96 -25.06 -12.85
CA ASP A 60 -21.62 -24.22 -11.69
C ASP A 60 -20.87 -22.95 -12.10
N MET A 61 -20.04 -23.05 -13.14
CA MET A 61 -19.34 -21.91 -13.75
C MET A 61 -20.33 -20.95 -14.39
N LYS A 62 -21.30 -21.44 -15.18
CA LYS A 62 -22.33 -20.60 -15.80
C LYS A 62 -23.17 -19.88 -14.74
N GLN A 63 -23.52 -20.56 -13.65
CA GLN A 63 -24.31 -19.98 -12.57
C GLN A 63 -23.54 -18.89 -11.80
N HIS A 64 -22.24 -19.10 -11.52
CA HIS A 64 -21.36 -18.08 -10.93
C HIS A 64 -21.17 -16.88 -11.86
N TYR A 65 -21.00 -17.12 -13.16
CA TYR A 65 -20.95 -16.03 -14.13
C TYR A 65 -22.29 -15.31 -14.25
N ASP A 66 -23.43 -15.98 -14.28
CA ASP A 66 -24.75 -15.33 -14.33
C ASP A 66 -25.02 -14.46 -13.08
N GLU A 67 -24.52 -14.84 -11.90
CA GLU A 67 -24.55 -14.00 -10.70
C GLU A 67 -23.64 -12.77 -10.79
N VAL A 68 -22.41 -12.94 -11.31
CA VAL A 68 -21.45 -11.83 -11.50
C VAL A 68 -21.85 -10.92 -12.67
N MET A 69 -22.53 -11.45 -13.70
CA MET A 69 -22.99 -10.76 -14.92
C MET A 69 -24.32 -10.01 -14.70
N ASN A 70 -25.02 -10.26 -13.59
CA ASN A 70 -26.15 -9.42 -13.20
C ASN A 70 -25.68 -7.98 -12.88
N LEU A 71 -26.51 -6.97 -13.14
CA LEU A 71 -26.24 -5.55 -12.85
C LEU A 71 -25.70 -5.29 -11.43
N LYS A 72 -26.12 -6.10 -10.45
CA LYS A 72 -25.61 -6.04 -9.07
C LYS A 72 -24.19 -6.60 -8.95
N GLY A 73 -23.88 -7.70 -9.62
CA GLY A 73 -22.54 -8.31 -9.66
C GLY A 73 -21.51 -7.39 -10.31
N GLU A 74 -21.87 -6.77 -11.44
CA GLU A 74 -21.04 -5.77 -12.12
C GLU A 74 -20.72 -4.57 -11.20
N GLN A 75 -21.75 -4.03 -10.52
CA GLN A 75 -21.57 -2.95 -9.55
C GLN A 75 -20.64 -3.36 -8.39
N THR A 76 -20.77 -4.58 -7.87
CA THR A 76 -19.85 -5.06 -6.83
C THR A 76 -18.42 -5.19 -7.34
N LEU A 77 -18.21 -5.68 -8.57
CA LEU A 77 -16.89 -5.83 -9.17
C LEU A 77 -16.21 -4.47 -9.41
N ILE A 78 -16.96 -3.48 -9.91
CA ILE A 78 -16.47 -2.11 -10.08
C ILE A 78 -16.14 -1.48 -8.73
N GLU A 79 -16.96 -1.68 -7.70
CA GLU A 79 -16.69 -1.16 -6.35
C GLU A 79 -15.45 -1.82 -5.73
N HIS A 80 -15.26 -3.12 -5.91
CA HIS A 80 -14.04 -3.83 -5.49
C HIS A 80 -12.80 -3.29 -6.20
N ARG A 81 -12.87 -3.07 -7.52
CA ARG A 81 -11.79 -2.42 -8.28
C ARG A 81 -11.47 -1.04 -7.74
N ARG A 82 -12.50 -0.21 -7.50
CA ARG A 82 -12.33 1.16 -6.97
C ARG A 82 -11.64 1.16 -5.62
N ARG A 83 -12.04 0.25 -4.71
CA ARG A 83 -11.43 0.12 -3.37
C ARG A 83 -9.98 -0.35 -3.43
N MET A 84 -9.68 -1.30 -4.31
CA MET A 84 -8.30 -1.76 -4.56
C MET A 84 -7.43 -0.60 -5.03
N ASN A 85 -7.86 0.11 -6.08
CA ASN A 85 -7.10 1.23 -6.64
C ASN A 85 -6.92 2.36 -5.63
N LEU A 86 -7.97 2.72 -4.89
CA LEU A 86 -7.88 3.76 -3.87
C LEU A 86 -6.88 3.37 -2.76
N SER A 87 -6.92 2.13 -2.29
CA SER A 87 -5.98 1.65 -1.26
C SER A 87 -4.53 1.65 -1.75
N TYR A 88 -4.31 1.26 -3.01
CA TYR A 88 -3.01 1.29 -3.66
C TYR A 88 -2.48 2.71 -3.83
N THR A 89 -3.30 3.63 -4.34
CA THR A 89 -2.93 5.04 -4.48
C THR A 89 -2.60 5.67 -3.12
N ILE A 90 -3.35 5.33 -2.05
CA ILE A 90 -3.02 5.79 -0.69
C ILE A 90 -1.65 5.25 -0.25
N PHE A 91 -1.39 3.95 -0.45
CA PHE A 91 -0.10 3.34 -0.14
C PHE A 91 1.07 4.04 -0.88
N GLU A 92 0.92 4.28 -2.19
CA GLU A 92 1.95 4.94 -2.99
C GLU A 92 2.19 6.38 -2.51
N ASN A 93 1.11 7.12 -2.24
CA ASN A 93 1.20 8.49 -1.73
C ASN A 93 1.86 8.55 -0.34
N ILE A 94 1.53 7.64 0.58
CA ILE A 94 2.20 7.58 1.89
C ILE A 94 3.68 7.22 1.71
N THR A 95 4.00 6.32 0.79
CA THR A 95 5.37 5.91 0.48
C THR A 95 6.22 7.09 0.00
N THR A 96 5.66 8.00 -0.80
CA THR A 96 6.36 9.21 -1.28
C THR A 96 6.51 10.29 -0.21
N ILE A 97 5.71 10.26 0.86
CA ILE A 97 5.78 11.22 1.98
C ILE A 97 6.92 10.90 2.95
N PHE A 98 7.39 9.66 3.07
CA PHE A 98 8.46 9.32 4.04
C PHE A 98 9.76 10.13 3.88
N PRO A 99 10.31 10.33 2.66
CA PRO A 99 11.49 11.19 2.49
C PRO A 99 11.20 12.66 2.85
N LEU A 100 9.98 13.13 2.56
CA LEU A 100 9.56 14.51 2.89
C LEU A 100 9.48 14.71 4.41
N LEU A 101 8.99 13.71 5.16
CA LEU A 101 9.00 13.73 6.62
C LEU A 101 10.42 13.70 7.18
N GLY A 102 11.33 12.94 6.58
CA GLY A 102 12.75 12.97 6.95
C GLY A 102 13.34 14.37 6.84
N ILE A 103 13.08 15.06 5.71
CA ILE A 103 13.51 16.46 5.52
C ILE A 103 12.85 17.37 6.56
N LEU A 104 11.54 17.21 6.84
CA LEU A 104 10.84 17.98 7.87
C LEU A 104 11.49 17.81 9.26
N GLY A 105 11.89 16.59 9.62
CA GLY A 105 12.60 16.31 10.87
C GLY A 105 13.93 17.06 10.99
N THR A 106 14.65 17.23 9.88
CA THR A 106 15.86 18.08 9.87
C THR A 106 15.54 19.55 10.11
N VAL A 107 14.50 20.09 9.46
CA VAL A 107 14.09 21.49 9.63
C VAL A 107 13.68 21.77 11.07
N ILE A 108 12.88 20.88 11.67
CA ILE A 108 12.42 21.01 13.05
C ILE A 108 13.57 21.00 14.05
N SER A 109 14.61 20.19 13.80
CA SER A 109 15.74 20.09 14.72
C SER A 109 16.80 21.19 14.51
N LEU A 110 16.96 21.69 13.27
CA LEU A 110 17.96 22.72 12.95
C LEU A 110 17.51 24.12 13.39
N ILE A 111 16.22 24.47 13.32
CA ILE A 111 15.70 25.76 13.77
C ILE A 111 16.10 26.10 15.22
N PRO A 112 15.84 25.24 16.24
CA PRO A 112 16.22 25.53 17.62
C PRO A 112 17.73 25.49 17.82
N MET A 113 18.46 24.64 17.09
CA MET A 113 19.92 24.56 17.15
C MET A 113 20.59 25.89 16.72
N VAL A 114 20.04 26.57 15.71
CA VAL A 114 20.53 27.88 15.26
C VAL A 114 20.14 29.00 16.23
N GLN A 115 19.04 28.84 16.97
CA GLN A 115 18.58 29.83 17.97
C GLN A 115 19.35 29.73 19.29
N SER A 116 19.87 28.55 19.66
CA SER A 116 20.63 28.31 20.88
C SER A 116 22.15 28.52 20.70
N ILE A 117 22.55 29.70 20.20
CA ILE A 117 23.96 30.06 19.97
C ILE A 117 24.70 30.09 21.32
N GLY A 118 25.38 29.00 21.68
CA GLY A 118 26.21 28.91 22.88
C GLY A 118 26.23 27.53 23.55
N THR A 119 25.16 26.74 23.41
CA THR A 119 25.06 25.37 23.90
C THR A 119 24.61 24.48 22.75
N ILE A 120 25.56 23.93 22.01
CA ILE A 120 25.27 22.99 20.91
C ILE A 120 24.73 21.70 21.54
N GLU A 121 23.41 21.54 21.54
CA GLU A 121 22.77 20.27 21.87
C GLU A 121 22.97 19.29 20.71
N GLN A 122 24.07 18.53 20.75
CA GLN A 122 24.38 17.49 19.76
C GLN A 122 23.23 16.48 19.58
N SER A 123 22.40 16.31 20.61
CA SER A 123 21.18 15.49 20.59
C SER A 123 20.20 15.88 19.48
N LEU A 124 19.98 17.19 19.25
CA LEU A 124 19.06 17.68 18.21
C LEU A 124 19.60 17.39 16.81
N PHE A 125 20.91 17.55 16.60
CA PHE A 125 21.55 17.22 15.33
C PHE A 125 21.46 15.73 14.99
N PHE A 126 21.71 14.85 15.98
CA PHE A 126 21.54 13.41 15.77
C PHE A 126 20.07 13.03 15.55
N SER A 127 19.11 13.72 16.18
CA SER A 127 17.68 13.51 15.96
C SER A 127 17.25 13.80 14.51
N ALA A 128 17.73 14.91 13.94
CA ALA A 128 17.52 15.24 12.52
C ALA A 128 18.02 14.13 11.58
N LEU A 129 19.23 13.64 11.84
CA LEU A 129 19.87 12.61 11.04
C LEU A 129 19.13 11.27 11.15
N THR A 130 18.69 10.86 12.34
CA THR A 130 17.93 9.61 12.52
C THR A 130 16.58 9.68 11.84
N SER A 131 15.88 10.82 11.91
CA SER A 131 14.60 11.02 11.23
C SER A 131 14.72 10.92 9.70
N THR A 132 15.78 11.51 9.13
CA THR A 132 16.08 11.41 7.69
C THR A 132 16.42 9.99 7.30
N PHE A 133 17.24 9.32 8.11
CA PHE A 133 17.63 7.93 7.89
C PHE A 133 16.41 7.01 7.85
N TRP A 134 15.53 7.09 8.85
CA TRP A 134 14.31 6.26 8.90
C TRP A 134 13.34 6.57 7.76
N GLY A 135 13.13 7.85 7.43
CA GLY A 135 12.30 8.25 6.29
C GLY A 135 12.79 7.65 4.97
N ILE A 136 14.10 7.68 4.72
CA ILE A 136 14.69 7.08 3.51
C ILE A 136 14.61 5.55 3.52
N VAL A 137 14.95 4.92 4.65
CA VAL A 137 14.92 3.45 4.78
C VAL A 137 13.53 2.91 4.50
N PHE A 138 12.49 3.49 5.10
CA PHE A 138 11.12 3.07 4.85
C PHE A 138 10.68 3.34 3.41
N ALA A 139 11.04 4.49 2.83
CA ALA A 139 10.74 4.78 1.44
C ALA A 139 11.34 3.74 0.49
N ILE A 140 12.60 3.34 0.69
CA ILE A 140 13.26 2.32 -0.14
C ILE A 140 12.56 0.97 -0.01
N ILE A 141 12.28 0.52 1.22
CA ILE A 141 11.63 -0.77 1.47
C ILE A 141 10.24 -0.81 0.83
N PHE A 142 9.40 0.19 1.11
CA PHE A 142 8.03 0.23 0.57
C PHE A 142 8.02 0.40 -0.93
N LYS A 143 8.91 1.22 -1.51
CA LYS A 143 9.01 1.38 -2.96
C LYS A 143 9.52 0.11 -3.65
N GLY A 144 10.40 -0.65 -3.00
CA GLY A 144 10.80 -1.98 -3.45
C GLY A 144 9.64 -2.97 -3.49
N ILE A 145 8.80 -3.00 -2.43
CA ILE A 145 7.62 -3.87 -2.38
C ILE A 145 6.53 -3.38 -3.34
N ASN A 146 6.44 -2.07 -3.60
CA ASN A 146 5.47 -1.48 -4.53
C ASN A 146 5.52 -2.15 -5.90
N GLY A 147 6.70 -2.48 -6.42
CA GLY A 147 6.82 -3.15 -7.72
C GLY A 147 6.11 -4.52 -7.78
N TYR A 148 6.12 -5.28 -6.67
CA TYR A 148 5.37 -6.54 -6.60
C TYR A 148 3.85 -6.30 -6.49
N LEU A 149 3.46 -5.29 -5.71
CA LEU A 149 2.05 -4.92 -5.54
C LEU A 149 1.43 -4.41 -6.84
N GLU A 150 2.16 -3.57 -7.58
CA GLU A 150 1.76 -3.02 -8.87
C GLU A 150 1.53 -4.12 -9.91
N ALA A 151 2.41 -5.12 -9.95
CA ALA A 151 2.25 -6.28 -10.84
C ALA A 151 0.95 -7.06 -10.53
N GLY A 152 0.68 -7.34 -9.25
CA GLY A 152 -0.52 -8.06 -8.84
C GLY A 152 -1.82 -7.29 -9.08
N ILE A 153 -1.82 -5.98 -8.86
CA ILE A 153 -2.97 -5.10 -9.14
C ILE A 153 -3.19 -4.96 -10.64
N GLY A 154 -2.12 -4.77 -11.42
CA GLY A 154 -2.21 -4.67 -12.88
C GLY A 154 -2.77 -5.94 -13.52
N GLU A 155 -2.40 -7.12 -13.01
CA GLU A 155 -2.99 -8.38 -13.45
C GLU A 155 -4.48 -8.46 -13.10
N ALA A 156 -4.87 -8.08 -11.88
CA ALA A 156 -6.27 -8.04 -11.46
C ALA A 156 -7.10 -7.09 -12.33
N GLU A 157 -6.62 -5.88 -12.60
CA GLU A 157 -7.29 -4.92 -13.48
C GLU A 157 -7.44 -5.44 -14.91
N LYS A 158 -6.38 -6.04 -15.47
CA LYS A 158 -6.42 -6.64 -16.80
C LYS A 158 -7.47 -7.75 -16.89
N ASN A 159 -7.56 -8.60 -15.87
CA ASN A 159 -8.56 -9.67 -15.80
C ASN A 159 -9.99 -9.11 -15.72
N ILE A 160 -10.23 -8.06 -14.92
CA ILE A 160 -11.54 -7.36 -14.89
C ILE A 160 -11.88 -6.79 -16.26
N GLN A 161 -10.91 -6.17 -16.93
CA GLN A 161 -11.14 -5.56 -18.23
C GLN A 161 -11.47 -6.58 -19.33
N ILE A 162 -10.74 -7.71 -19.36
CA ILE A 162 -11.06 -8.82 -20.27
C ILE A 162 -12.47 -9.37 -19.99
N PHE A 163 -12.85 -9.48 -18.71
CA PHE A 163 -14.17 -9.94 -18.31
C PHE A 163 -15.28 -9.00 -18.81
N LEU A 164 -15.14 -7.69 -18.58
CA LEU A 164 -16.12 -6.68 -19.03
C LEU A 164 -16.21 -6.60 -20.55
N ASP A 165 -15.09 -6.72 -21.27
CA ASP A 165 -15.07 -6.68 -22.74
C ASP A 165 -15.80 -7.89 -23.35
N ARG A 166 -15.56 -9.10 -22.80
CA ARG A 166 -16.29 -10.32 -23.17
C ARG A 166 -17.79 -10.22 -22.89
N TYR A 167 -18.18 -9.61 -21.77
CA TYR A 167 -19.60 -9.39 -21.48
C TYR A 167 -20.24 -8.42 -22.48
N SER A 168 -19.57 -7.29 -22.76
CA SER A 168 -20.09 -6.27 -23.67
C SER A 168 -20.29 -6.79 -25.10
N THR A 169 -19.47 -7.77 -25.52
CA THR A 169 -19.57 -8.42 -26.83
C THR A 169 -20.69 -9.47 -26.87
N MET A 170 -20.94 -10.19 -25.77
CA MET A 170 -22.07 -11.12 -25.66
C MET A 170 -23.43 -10.40 -25.67
N VAL A 171 -23.55 -9.25 -24.98
CA VAL A 171 -24.79 -8.45 -24.98
C VAL A 171 -25.08 -7.81 -26.36
N LYS A 172 -24.06 -7.64 -27.21
CA LYS A 172 -24.20 -7.07 -28.56
C LYS A 172 -24.57 -8.08 -29.65
N GLN A 173 -24.73 -9.36 -29.34
CA GLN A 173 -25.22 -10.34 -30.31
C GLN A 173 -26.76 -10.41 -30.24
N PRO A 174 -27.50 -9.95 -31.27
CA PRO A 174 -28.94 -10.19 -31.39
C PRO A 174 -29.26 -11.65 -31.72
#